data_AF-A0A6N6PBG8-F1
#
_entry.id   AF-A0A6N6PBG8-F1
#
_cell.length_a   1.000
_cell.length_b   1.000
_cell.length_c   1.000
_cell.angle_alpha   90.00
_cell.angle_beta   90.00
_cell.angle_gamma   90.00
#
_symmetry.space_group_name_H-M   'P 1'
#
loop_
_entity.id
_entity.type
_entity.pdbx_description
1 polymer ?
#
loop_
_entity_poly.entity_id
_entity_poly.type
_entity_poly.pdbx_seq_one_letter_code
_entity_poly.pdbx_strand_id
1 'polypeptide(L)'
;MKVVGASIWRRLGPMQDVLLKLPGESLIGARIPPFEIETELRRRLAAALFSDGIISGASACRMAGMDKAEFQFILGERGHRQPLTQTDYEQDLTNLTAWKNH
;
A
#
# COMPACT_ATOMS: atom_id res chain seq x y z
N MET A 1 -4.26 11.29 20.49
CA MET A 1 -5.54 11.35 19.74
C MET A 1 -6.10 9.95 19.59
N LYS A 2 -7.37 9.75 19.92
CA LYS A 2 -8.03 8.43 19.83
C LYS A 2 -8.26 8.07 18.36
N VAL A 3 -7.75 6.92 17.93
CA VAL A 3 -8.04 6.33 16.62
C VAL A 3 -9.48 5.83 16.64
N VAL A 4 -10.43 6.72 16.37
CA VAL A 4 -11.85 6.41 16.17
C VAL A 4 -12.00 5.85 14.74
N GLY A 5 -11.47 4.66 14.50
CA GLY A 5 -11.52 4.04 13.17
C GLY A 5 -11.71 2.52 13.21
N ALA A 6 -11.31 1.86 14.30
CA ALA A 6 -11.33 0.39 14.38
C ALA A 6 -12.71 -0.22 14.73
N SER A 7 -13.74 0.59 15.04
CA SER A 7 -15.03 0.08 15.54
C SER A 7 -16.14 -0.06 14.49
N ILE A 8 -15.98 0.54 13.31
CA ILE A 8 -17.03 0.53 12.27
C ILE A 8 -16.89 -0.72 11.37
N TRP A 9 -15.66 -1.16 11.10
CA TRP A 9 -15.38 -2.27 10.17
C TRP A 9 -15.72 -3.66 10.71
N ARG A 10 -15.97 -3.81 12.03
CA ARG A 10 -16.25 -5.10 12.66
C ARG A 10 -17.70 -5.59 12.51
N ARG A 11 -18.58 -4.74 11.94
CA ARG A 11 -20.03 -5.00 11.78
C ARG A 11 -20.48 -5.29 10.35
N LEU A 12 -19.56 -5.23 9.39
CA LEU A 12 -19.84 -5.56 8.00
C LEU A 12 -19.46 -7.03 7.77
N GLY A 13 -20.27 -7.75 6.99
CA GLY A 13 -19.96 -9.12 6.56
C GLY A 13 -18.65 -9.22 5.79
N PRO A 14 -18.31 -10.38 5.19
CA PRO A 14 -17.09 -10.48 4.41
C PRO A 14 -17.02 -9.35 3.37
N MET A 15 -15.88 -8.66 3.34
CA MET A 15 -15.55 -7.67 2.32
C MET A 15 -15.71 -8.35 0.95
N GLN A 16 -16.48 -7.73 0.06
CA GLN A 16 -16.59 -8.19 -1.32
C GLN A 16 -15.59 -7.47 -2.21
N ASP A 17 -15.23 -8.10 -3.32
CA ASP A 17 -14.37 -7.51 -4.33
C ASP A 17 -15.05 -6.28 -4.96
N VAL A 18 -14.23 -5.28 -5.27
CA VAL A 18 -14.67 -4.07 -5.98
C VAL A 18 -14.08 -4.10 -7.39
N LEU A 19 -14.95 -4.11 -8.40
CA LEU A 19 -14.53 -4.04 -9.81
C LEU A 19 -14.48 -2.58 -10.28
N LEU A 20 -13.30 -2.11 -10.67
CA LEU A 20 -13.12 -0.80 -11.29
C LEU A 20 -12.96 -0.99 -12.81
N LYS A 21 -13.91 -0.49 -13.60
CA LYS A 21 -13.82 -0.47 -15.06
C LYS A 21 -13.24 0.85 -15.53
N LEU A 22 -12.10 0.79 -16.20
CA LEU A 22 -11.49 1.94 -16.86
C LEU A 22 -11.94 1.98 -18.34
N PRO A 23 -12.30 3.15 -18.88
CA PRO A 23 -12.54 3.30 -20.32
C PRO A 23 -11.26 2.98 -21.10
N GLY A 24 -11.39 2.22 -22.19
CA GLY A 24 -10.23 1.80 -22.99
C GLY A 24 -9.50 2.99 -23.62
N GLU A 25 -10.26 4.01 -24.03
CA GLU A 25 -9.70 5.24 -24.57
C GLU A 25 -8.82 6.00 -23.56
N SER A 26 -9.05 5.84 -22.25
CA SER A 26 -8.24 6.47 -21.20
C SER A 26 -6.85 5.83 -21.08
N LEU A 27 -6.64 4.66 -21.65
CA LEU A 27 -5.36 3.95 -21.65
C LEU A 27 -4.54 4.21 -22.92
N ILE A 28 -5.09 4.97 -23.88
CA ILE A 28 -4.36 5.37 -25.08
C ILE A 28 -3.16 6.23 -24.67
N GLY A 29 -1.96 5.84 -25.11
CA GLY A 29 -0.71 6.51 -24.77
C GLY A 29 -0.13 6.13 -23.41
N ALA A 30 -0.72 5.16 -22.70
CA ALA A 30 -0.10 4.58 -21.52
C ALA A 30 1.27 3.99 -21.87
N ARG A 31 2.31 4.42 -21.15
CA ARG A 31 3.69 3.91 -21.29
C ARG A 31 3.89 2.65 -20.45
N ILE A 32 2.97 1.69 -20.60
CA ILE A 32 2.99 0.40 -19.91
C ILE A 32 2.70 -0.68 -20.96
N PRO A 33 3.49 -1.77 -21.02
CA PRO A 33 3.17 -2.88 -21.92
C PRO A 33 1.76 -3.43 -21.66
N PRO A 34 0.96 -3.74 -22.70
CA PRO A 34 -0.43 -4.17 -22.52
C PRO A 34 -0.60 -5.39 -21.61
N PHE A 35 0.35 -6.32 -21.63
CA PHE A 35 0.31 -7.53 -20.79
C PHE A 35 0.62 -7.26 -19.30
N GLU A 36 1.19 -6.09 -18.97
CA GLU A 36 1.51 -5.69 -17.59
C GLU A 36 0.52 -4.68 -17.02
N ILE A 37 -0.37 -4.11 -17.85
CA ILE A 37 -1.17 -2.94 -17.49
C ILE A 37 -2.00 -3.15 -16.23
N GLU A 38 -2.65 -4.30 -16.09
CA GLU A 38 -3.46 -4.62 -14.91
C GLU A 38 -2.60 -4.72 -13.65
N THR A 39 -1.48 -5.46 -13.74
CA THR A 39 -0.56 -5.64 -12.62
C THR A 39 0.03 -4.31 -12.17
N GLU A 40 0.44 -3.48 -13.12
CA GLU A 40 1.05 -2.18 -12.85
C GLU A 40 0.04 -1.18 -12.26
N LEU A 41 -1.19 -1.14 -12.79
CA LEU A 41 -2.27 -0.31 -12.24
C LEU A 41 -2.67 -0.75 -10.84
N ARG A 42 -2.75 -2.07 -10.60
CA ARG A 42 -3.07 -2.65 -9.28
C ARG A 42 -2.02 -2.28 -8.23
N ARG A 43 -0.73 -2.35 -8.58
CA ARG A 43 0.37 -1.91 -7.71
C ARG A 43 0.30 -0.41 -7.39
N ARG A 44 0.05 0.43 -8.40
CA ARG A 44 -0.13 1.89 -8.23
C ARG A 44 -1.31 2.23 -7.35
N LEU A 45 -2.44 1.55 -7.55
CA LEU A 45 -3.63 1.73 -6.74
C LEU A 45 -3.37 1.34 -5.27
N ALA A 46 -2.74 0.18 -5.04
CA ALA A 46 -2.37 -0.26 -3.69
C ALA A 46 -1.44 0.74 -2.99
N ALA A 47 -0.44 1.27 -3.70
CA ALA A 47 0.49 2.27 -3.16
C ALA A 47 -0.20 3.59 -2.81
N ALA A 48 -1.10 4.08 -3.68
CA ALA A 48 -1.87 5.30 -3.43
C ALA A 48 -2.79 5.15 -2.21
N LEU A 49 -3.58 4.08 -2.15
CA LEU A 49 -4.48 3.81 -1.03
C LEU A 49 -3.73 3.65 0.30
N PHE A 50 -2.53 3.06 0.28
CA PHE A 50 -1.66 2.97 1.45
C PHE A 50 -1.12 4.35 1.88
N SER A 51 -0.62 5.14 0.91
CA SER A 51 -0.07 6.48 1.16
C SER A 51 -1.11 7.42 1.77
N ASP A 52 -2.37 7.28 1.34
CA ASP A 52 -3.51 8.05 1.84
C ASP A 52 -4.06 7.53 3.19
N GLY A 53 -3.50 6.43 3.72
CA GLY A 53 -3.95 5.81 4.97
C GLY A 53 -5.32 5.11 4.88
N ILE A 54 -5.84 4.89 3.67
CA ILE A 54 -7.13 4.23 3.42
C ILE A 54 -7.05 2.74 3.72
N ILE A 55 -5.93 2.10 3.38
CA ILE A 55 -5.67 0.68 3.65
C ILE A 55 -4.38 0.48 4.43
N SER A 56 -4.33 -0.60 5.23
CA SER A 56 -3.10 -1.01 5.91
C SER A 56 -2.05 -1.56 4.95
N GLY A 57 -0.77 -1.47 5.30
CA GLY A 57 0.33 -1.99 4.49
C GLY A 57 0.19 -3.48 4.15
N ALA A 58 -0.29 -4.30 5.10
CA ALA A 58 -0.57 -5.71 4.84
C ALA A 58 -1.67 -5.93 3.79
N SER A 59 -2.69 -5.08 3.77
CA SER A 59 -3.75 -5.13 2.75
C SER A 59 -3.24 -4.63 1.40
N ALA A 60 -2.38 -3.62 1.40
CA ALA A 60 -1.73 -3.11 0.19
C ALA A 60 -0.81 -4.16 -0.45
N CYS A 61 -0.01 -4.90 0.34
CA CYS A 61 0.82 -6.01 -0.15
C CYS A 61 -0.05 -7.10 -0.82
N ARG A 62 -1.15 -7.51 -0.16
CA ARG A 62 -2.10 -8.47 -0.74
C ARG A 62 -2.73 -7.97 -2.04
N MET A 63 -3.17 -6.70 -2.06
CA MET A 63 -3.76 -6.08 -3.25
C MET A 63 -2.74 -6.01 -4.39
N ALA A 64 -1.49 -5.62 -4.11
CA ALA A 64 -0.40 -5.54 -5.08
C ALA A 64 0.12 -6.92 -5.53
N GLY A 65 -0.22 -8.00 -4.80
CA GLY A 65 0.28 -9.36 -5.05
C GLY A 65 1.79 -9.44 -4.88
N MET A 66 2.29 -8.76 -3.86
CA MET A 66 3.72 -8.61 -3.55
C MET A 66 3.95 -8.96 -2.09
N ASP A 67 5.16 -9.40 -1.78
CA ASP A 67 5.59 -9.48 -0.40
C ASP A 67 5.88 -8.09 0.17
N LYS A 68 6.20 -8.04 1.48
CA LYS A 68 6.48 -6.78 2.17
C LYS A 68 7.71 -6.08 1.60
N ALA A 69 8.79 -6.80 1.29
CA ALA A 69 10.04 -6.21 0.84
C ALA A 69 9.89 -5.61 -0.57
N GLU A 70 9.27 -6.35 -1.48
CA GLU A 70 8.93 -5.90 -2.83
C GLU A 70 8.04 -4.65 -2.80
N PHE A 71 7.03 -4.65 -1.92
CA PHE A 71 6.14 -3.51 -1.77
C PHE A 71 6.86 -2.27 -1.25
N GLN A 72 7.76 -2.43 -0.26
CA GLN A 72 8.56 -1.32 0.26
C GLN A 72 9.53 -0.77 -0.79
N PHE A 73 10.10 -1.63 -1.63
CA PHE A 73 10.96 -1.21 -2.73
C PHE A 73 10.23 -0.28 -3.71
N ILE A 74 9.03 -0.65 -4.16
CA ILE A 74 8.26 0.19 -5.11
C ILE A 74 7.76 1.50 -4.49
N LEU A 75 7.50 1.54 -3.18
CA LEU A 75 7.17 2.78 -2.48
C LEU A 75 8.36 3.75 -2.51
N GLY A 76 9.57 3.22 -2.29
CA GLY A 76 10.82 3.97 -2.35
C GLY A 76 11.13 4.49 -3.75
N GLU A 77 11.08 3.63 -4.77
CA GLU A 77 11.39 4.02 -6.17
C GLU A 77 10.46 5.12 -6.71
N ARG A 78 9.20 5.14 -6.26
CA ARG A 78 8.18 6.05 -6.79
C ARG A 78 7.95 7.29 -5.92
N GLY A 79 8.73 7.45 -4.85
CA GLY A 79 8.64 8.59 -3.96
C GLY A 79 7.33 8.67 -3.16
N HIS A 80 6.67 7.53 -2.93
CA HIS A 80 5.46 7.51 -2.12
C HIS A 80 5.81 7.76 -0.65
N ARG A 81 5.09 8.68 -0.02
CA ARG A 81 5.26 8.97 1.41
C ARG A 81 4.81 7.75 2.20
N GLN A 82 5.74 7.09 2.89
CA GLN A 82 5.36 6.18 3.96
C GLN A 82 4.60 6.97 5.03
N PRO A 83 3.41 6.54 5.46
CA PRO A 83 2.76 7.07 6.64
C PRO A 83 3.49 6.54 7.89
N LEU A 84 4.76 6.89 8.04
CA LEU A 84 5.57 6.57 9.21
C LEU A 84 5.17 7.56 10.31
N THR A 85 4.57 7.06 11.38
CA THR A 85 4.33 7.92 12.54
C THR A 85 5.65 8.14 13.29
N GLN A 86 5.71 9.19 14.11
CA GLN A 86 6.87 9.42 14.96
C GLN A 86 7.17 8.21 15.88
N THR A 87 6.13 7.54 16.34
CA THR A 87 6.27 6.32 17.16
C THR A 87 6.87 5.16 16.37
N ASP A 88 6.47 4.98 15.11
CA ASP A 88 7.04 3.93 14.25
C ASP A 88 8.54 4.20 13.98
N TYR A 89 8.91 5.47 13.78
CA TYR A 89 10.30 5.89 13.61
C TYR A 89 11.16 5.61 14.85
N GLU A 90 10.67 5.97 16.05
CA GLU A 90 11.36 5.74 17.31
C GLU A 90 11.53 4.25 17.61
N GLN A 91 10.52 3.43 17.27
CA GLN A 91 10.58 1.98 17.41
C GLN A 91 11.62 1.36 16.47
N ASP A 92 11.66 1.81 15.21
CA ASP A 92 12.66 1.31 14.25
C ASP A 92 14.09 1.71 14.63
N LEU A 93 14.30 2.93 15.14
CA LEU A 93 15.59 3.35 15.72
C LEU A 93 16.02 2.43 16.87
N THR A 94 15.07 2.09 17.75
CA THR A 94 15.33 1.18 18.87
C THR A 94 15.76 -0.20 18.36
N ASN A 95 15.02 -0.75 17.39
CA ASN A 95 15.32 -2.05 16.77
C ASN A 95 16.71 -2.06 16.10
N LEU A 96 17.06 -1.00 15.36
CA LEU A 96 18.36 -0.86 14.71
C LEU A 96 19.51 -0.75 15.71
N THR A 97 19.29 -0.03 16.82
CA THR A 97 20.30 0.13 17.88
C THR A 97 20.54 -1.20 18.60
N ALA A 98 19.48 -1.96 18.87
CA ALA A 98 19.59 -3.30 19.44
C ALA A 98 20.35 -4.27 18.52
N TRP A 99 20.10 -4.21 17.21
CA TRP A 99 20.81 -5.02 16.22
C TRP A 99 22.32 -4.73 16.15
N LYS A 100 22.74 -3.47 16.31
CA LYS A 100 24.18 -3.07 16.28
C LYS A 100 24.98 -3.56 17.48
N ASN A 101 24.33 -3.96 18.58
CA ASN A 101 24.96 -4.39 19.82
C ASN A 101 25.01 -5.92 19.96
N HIS A 102 24.80 -6.64 18.87
CA HIS A 102 25.00 -8.09 18.71
C HIS A 102 26.01 -8.34 17.59
#